data_AF-A0A524PHR9-F1
#
_entry.id   AF-A0A524PHR9-F1
#
_cell.length_a   1.000
_cell.length_b   1.000
_cell.length_c   1.000
_cell.angle_alpha   90.00
_cell.angle_beta   90.00
_cell.angle_gamma   90.00
#
_symmetry.space_group_name_H-M   'P 1'
#
loop_
_entity.id
_entity.type
_entity.pdbx_description
1 polymer ?
#
loop_
_entity_poly.entity_id
_entity_poly.type
_entity_poly.pdbx_seq_one_letter_code
_entity_poly.pdbx_strand_id
1 'polypeptide(L)'
;MSANYHEEKSTWYMAPMSRLEWLETGLKIVAMVIAFITFARAFGPGTLVTPGGSVGTQSRILMWMAVALAVAILDRLQQRELLSIGFVIANDLAHWAMYLSFMSGPPAMAPVVAYCAFMMAGDLAKIAFFATSKYTVRGVPRPLLLAGVAAFVVAYGVVLVLALYGA
;
A
#
# COMPACT_ATOMS: atom_id res chain seq x y z
N MET A 1 1.48 -23.69 15.78
CA MET A 1 2.71 -23.42 15.00
C MET A 1 2.30 -23.21 13.55
N SER A 2 2.32 -21.99 13.03
CA SER A 2 2.14 -21.77 11.58
C SER A 2 3.46 -22.13 10.89
N ALA A 3 3.43 -23.13 10.02
CA ALA A 3 4.55 -23.49 9.17
C ALA A 3 4.94 -22.28 8.30
N ASN A 4 6.23 -22.11 7.99
CA ASN A 4 6.74 -21.02 7.17
C ASN A 4 6.44 -21.32 5.68
N TYR A 5 5.18 -21.20 5.24
CA TYR A 5 4.75 -21.58 3.88
C TYR A 5 5.15 -20.58 2.78
N HIS A 6 6.02 -19.62 3.08
CA HIS A 6 6.50 -18.56 2.16
C HIS A 6 7.95 -18.75 1.69
N GLU A 7 8.47 -19.97 1.81
CA GLU A 7 9.68 -20.36 1.08
C GLU A 7 9.39 -20.51 -0.43
N GLU A 8 10.42 -20.37 -1.26
CA GLU A 8 10.29 -20.49 -2.71
C GLU A 8 9.72 -21.86 -3.08
N LYS A 9 8.52 -21.85 -3.68
CA LYS A 9 7.88 -23.07 -4.17
C LYS A 9 8.05 -23.18 -5.67
N SER A 10 8.29 -24.40 -6.16
CA SER A 10 8.31 -24.70 -7.59
C SER A 10 6.94 -24.56 -8.23
N THR A 11 5.86 -24.59 -7.45
CA THR A 11 4.47 -24.52 -7.91
C THR A 11 3.75 -23.30 -7.34
N TRP A 12 2.80 -22.79 -8.12
CA TRP A 12 1.86 -21.76 -7.67
C TRP A 12 1.00 -22.30 -6.54
N TYR A 13 0.78 -21.49 -5.51
CA TYR A 13 0.00 -21.91 -4.34
C TYR A 13 -0.82 -20.76 -3.75
N MET A 14 -1.75 -21.13 -2.88
CA MET A 14 -2.47 -20.21 -2.00
C MET A 14 -2.03 -20.47 -0.57
N ALA A 15 -1.56 -19.43 0.11
CA ALA A 15 -1.12 -19.50 1.48
C ALA A 15 -2.31 -19.48 2.47
N PRO A 16 -2.33 -20.32 3.53
CA PRO A 16 -3.32 -20.17 4.58
C PRO A 16 -3.01 -18.92 5.42
N MET A 17 -3.88 -17.91 5.37
CA MET A 17 -3.65 -16.64 6.08
C MET A 17 -4.10 -16.69 7.54
N SER A 18 -3.29 -16.09 8.41
CA SER A 18 -3.61 -15.85 9.82
C SER A 18 -4.62 -14.72 10.00
N ARG A 19 -5.15 -14.57 11.22
CA ARG A 19 -6.12 -13.50 11.56
C ARG A 19 -5.56 -12.09 11.31
N LEU A 20 -4.28 -11.86 11.60
CA LEU A 20 -3.65 -10.56 11.38
C LEU A 20 -3.43 -10.26 9.90
N GLU A 21 -3.10 -11.28 9.11
CA GLU A 21 -2.97 -11.13 7.65
C GLU A 21 -4.32 -10.82 7.00
N TRP A 22 -5.41 -11.46 7.46
CA TRP A 22 -6.76 -11.12 7.02
C TRP A 22 -7.18 -9.70 7.42
N LEU A 23 -6.82 -9.26 8.63
CA LEU A 23 -7.07 -7.89 9.08
C LEU A 23 -6.33 -6.87 8.21
N GLU A 24 -5.03 -7.07 7.96
CA GLU A 24 -4.24 -6.24 7.04
C GLU A 24 -4.95 -6.15 5.67
N THR A 25 -5.30 -7.31 5.12
CA THR A 25 -5.88 -7.42 3.79
C THR A 25 -7.21 -6.68 3.70
N GLY A 26 -8.10 -6.89 4.68
CA GLY A 26 -9.40 -6.21 4.73
C GLY A 26 -9.27 -4.69 4.82
N LEU A 27 -8.39 -4.19 5.70
CA LEU A 27 -8.15 -2.74 5.84
C LEU A 27 -7.66 -2.12 4.54
N LYS A 28 -6.70 -2.77 3.88
CA LYS A 28 -6.16 -2.28 2.61
C LYS A 28 -7.16 -2.40 1.47
N ILE A 29 -8.02 -3.43 1.44
CA ILE A 29 -9.12 -3.51 0.46
C ILE A 29 -10.05 -2.30 0.59
N VAL A 30 -10.43 -1.93 1.80
CA VAL A 30 -11.25 -0.72 2.02
C VAL A 30 -10.53 0.53 1.49
N ALA A 31 -9.24 0.69 1.78
CA ALA A 31 -8.45 1.78 1.23
C ALA A 31 -8.41 1.77 -0.31
N MET A 32 -8.16 0.61 -0.93
CA MET A 32 -8.14 0.46 -2.39
C MET A 32 -9.47 0.88 -3.02
N VAL A 33 -10.61 0.50 -2.43
CA VAL A 33 -11.94 0.94 -2.89
C VAL A 33 -12.07 2.46 -2.81
N ILE A 34 -11.63 3.09 -1.71
CA ILE A 34 -11.63 4.56 -1.57
C ILE A 34 -10.79 5.21 -2.68
N ALA A 35 -9.59 4.68 -2.94
CA ALA A 35 -8.70 5.18 -3.97
C ALA A 35 -9.35 5.13 -5.36
N PHE A 36 -9.91 3.98 -5.74
CA PHE A 36 -10.53 3.83 -7.05
C PHE A 36 -11.78 4.69 -7.22
N ILE A 37 -12.62 4.83 -6.19
CA ILE A 37 -13.77 5.74 -6.22
C ILE A 37 -13.32 7.20 -6.34
N THR A 38 -12.26 7.59 -5.62
CA THR A 38 -11.70 8.95 -5.68
C THR A 38 -11.20 9.26 -7.07
N PHE A 39 -10.44 8.34 -7.66
CA PHE A 39 -9.94 8.47 -9.02
C PHE A 39 -11.07 8.53 -10.04
N ALA A 40 -12.04 7.62 -9.98
CA ALA A 40 -13.17 7.60 -10.91
C ALA A 40 -14.01 8.90 -10.88
N ARG A 41 -14.06 9.59 -9.73
CA ARG A 41 -14.77 10.87 -9.57
C ARG A 41 -13.94 12.09 -9.96
N ALA A 42 -12.62 12.04 -9.74
CA ALA A 42 -11.72 13.15 -10.00
C ALA A 42 -11.21 13.17 -11.45
N PHE A 43 -11.11 12.01 -12.09
CA PHE A 43 -10.44 11.88 -13.38
C PHE A 43 -11.26 12.47 -14.53
N GLY A 44 -10.70 13.49 -15.17
CA GLY A 44 -11.12 14.03 -16.46
C GLY A 44 -10.05 13.75 -17.53
N PRO A 45 -10.40 13.18 -18.69
CA PRO A 45 -9.46 13.05 -19.79
C PRO A 45 -8.88 14.41 -20.21
N GLY A 46 -7.55 14.51 -20.33
CA GLY A 46 -6.87 15.71 -20.81
C GLY A 46 -6.68 16.84 -19.78
N THR A 47 -7.06 16.63 -18.51
CA THR A 47 -7.03 17.69 -17.47
C THR A 47 -5.94 17.48 -16.41
N LEU A 48 -4.90 16.71 -16.71
CA LEU A 48 -3.82 16.47 -15.75
C LEU A 48 -2.94 17.71 -15.58
N VAL A 49 -2.83 18.18 -14.35
CA VAL A 49 -1.98 19.30 -13.93
C VAL A 49 -1.04 18.81 -12.83
N THR A 50 0.20 19.30 -12.81
CA THR A 50 1.11 19.01 -11.69
C THR A 50 0.73 19.87 -10.48
N PRO A 51 0.28 19.29 -9.36
CA PRO A 51 -0.07 20.07 -8.19
C PRO A 51 1.18 20.70 -7.54
N GLY A 52 1.01 21.94 -7.06
CA GLY A 52 2.00 22.65 -6.25
C GLY A 52 1.79 22.48 -4.74
N GLY A 53 2.67 23.08 -3.94
CA GLY A 53 2.53 23.16 -2.49
C GLY A 53 2.44 21.79 -1.78
N SER A 54 1.65 21.73 -0.70
CA SER A 54 1.43 20.53 0.11
C SER A 54 0.81 19.38 -0.70
N VAL A 55 -0.17 19.70 -1.55
CA VAL A 55 -0.85 18.77 -2.47
C VAL A 55 0.16 18.14 -3.44
N GLY A 56 1.08 18.95 -3.97
CA GLY A 56 2.20 18.49 -4.80
C GLY A 56 3.13 17.52 -4.07
N THR A 57 3.47 17.82 -2.82
CA THR A 57 4.31 16.93 -2.00
C THR A 57 3.62 15.61 -1.69
N GLN A 58 2.34 15.63 -1.31
CA GLN A 58 1.54 14.41 -1.09
C GLN A 58 1.49 13.53 -2.34
N SER A 59 1.22 14.12 -3.50
CA SER A 59 1.22 13.43 -4.79
C SER A 59 2.56 12.74 -5.07
N ARG A 60 3.69 13.43 -4.91
CA ARG A 60 5.03 12.84 -5.13
C ARG A 60 5.34 11.70 -4.15
N ILE A 61 4.93 11.82 -2.89
CA ILE A 61 5.11 10.73 -1.92
C ILE A 61 4.35 9.48 -2.40
N LEU A 62 3.07 9.63 -2.75
CA LEU A 62 2.25 8.51 -3.26
C LEU A 62 2.82 7.90 -4.55
N MET A 63 3.35 8.72 -5.46
CA MET A 63 4.05 8.25 -6.65
C MET A 63 5.25 7.36 -6.30
N TRP A 64 6.12 7.80 -5.39
CA TRP A 64 7.28 7.01 -4.99
C TRP A 64 6.90 5.73 -4.23
N MET A 65 5.83 5.76 -3.44
CA MET A 65 5.27 4.57 -2.81
C MET A 65 4.74 3.57 -3.85
N ALA A 66 4.06 4.05 -4.90
CA ALA A 66 3.64 3.21 -6.02
C ALA A 66 4.85 2.57 -6.72
N VAL A 67 5.89 3.35 -7.03
CA VAL A 67 7.13 2.80 -7.61
C VAL A 67 7.75 1.72 -6.71
N ALA A 68 7.79 1.93 -5.39
CA ALA A 68 8.30 0.92 -4.46
C ALA A 68 7.43 -0.34 -4.42
N LEU A 69 6.10 -0.22 -4.55
CA LEU A 69 5.20 -1.36 -4.66
C LEU A 69 5.35 -2.11 -5.98
N ALA A 70 5.56 -1.41 -7.09
CA ALA A 70 5.86 -2.03 -8.37
C ALA A 70 7.12 -2.92 -8.29
N VAL A 71 8.16 -2.48 -7.55
CA VAL A 71 9.32 -3.34 -7.25
C VAL A 71 8.93 -4.52 -6.36
N ALA A 72 8.05 -4.33 -5.38
CA ALA A 72 7.55 -5.42 -4.54
C ALA A 72 6.73 -6.46 -5.32
N ILE A 73 6.08 -6.09 -6.44
CA ILE A 73 5.42 -7.05 -7.34
C ILE A 73 6.44 -8.08 -7.86
N LEU A 74 7.65 -7.65 -8.21
CA LEU A 74 8.71 -8.55 -8.69
C LEU A 74 9.11 -9.57 -7.61
N ASP A 75 9.21 -9.14 -6.35
CA ASP A 75 9.44 -10.04 -5.20
C ASP A 75 8.29 -11.04 -5.01
N ARG A 76 7.04 -10.61 -5.19
CA ARG A 76 5.88 -11.51 -5.07
C ARG A 76 5.76 -12.50 -6.21
N LEU A 77 6.08 -12.11 -7.44
CA LEU A 77 6.11 -13.02 -8.59
C LEU A 77 7.08 -14.18 -8.36
N GLN A 78 8.22 -13.91 -7.72
CA GLN A 78 9.20 -14.94 -7.36
C GLN A 78 8.67 -15.89 -6.26
N GLN A 79 7.81 -15.40 -5.36
CA GLN A 79 7.16 -16.24 -4.33
C GLN A 79 6.06 -17.15 -4.89
N ARG A 80 5.46 -16.82 -6.04
CA ARG A 80 4.38 -17.61 -6.71
C ARG A 80 3.14 -17.85 -5.84
N GLU A 81 2.86 -16.92 -4.90
CA GLU A 81 1.66 -16.96 -4.06
C GLU A 81 0.56 -16.09 -4.69
N LEU A 82 -0.52 -16.74 -5.15
CA LEU A 82 -1.52 -16.11 -6.04
C LEU A 82 -2.24 -14.94 -5.38
N LEU A 83 -2.64 -15.09 -4.11
CA LEU A 83 -3.42 -14.08 -3.41
C LEU A 83 -2.57 -12.82 -3.17
N SER A 84 -1.34 -12.99 -2.72
CA SER A 84 -0.39 -11.92 -2.45
C SER A 84 -0.02 -11.16 -3.72
N ILE A 85 0.16 -11.86 -4.85
CA ILE A 85 0.44 -11.24 -6.15
C ILE A 85 -0.75 -10.38 -6.60
N GLY A 86 -1.95 -10.95 -6.64
CA GLY A 86 -3.15 -10.19 -7.02
C GLY A 86 -3.40 -8.99 -6.10
N PHE A 87 -3.18 -9.18 -4.80
CA PHE A 87 -3.30 -8.15 -3.80
C PHE A 87 -2.29 -7.02 -3.99
N VAL A 88 -0.99 -7.32 -4.18
CA VAL A 88 0.02 -6.27 -4.36
C VAL A 88 -0.19 -5.49 -5.65
N ILE A 89 -0.66 -6.14 -6.73
CA ILE A 89 -1.00 -5.47 -7.99
C ILE A 89 -2.16 -4.49 -7.76
N ALA A 90 -3.26 -4.94 -7.13
CA ALA A 90 -4.39 -4.07 -6.83
C ALA A 90 -3.98 -2.90 -5.90
N ASN A 91 -3.11 -3.18 -4.93
CA ASN A 91 -2.59 -2.19 -3.99
C ASN A 91 -1.73 -1.15 -4.70
N ASP A 92 -0.86 -1.55 -5.63
CA ASP A 92 -0.06 -0.65 -6.46
C ASP A 92 -0.95 0.25 -7.34
N LEU A 93 -1.93 -0.35 -8.02
CA LEU A 93 -2.90 0.38 -8.83
C LEU A 93 -3.69 1.41 -8.00
N ALA A 94 -4.02 1.11 -6.75
CA ALA A 94 -4.69 2.06 -5.87
C ALA A 94 -3.79 3.26 -5.50
N HIS A 95 -2.47 3.07 -5.35
CA HIS A 95 -1.55 4.18 -5.16
C HIS A 95 -1.46 5.06 -6.40
N TRP A 96 -1.36 4.45 -7.58
CA TRP A 96 -1.42 5.17 -8.85
C TRP A 96 -2.74 5.93 -9.01
N ALA A 97 -3.87 5.31 -8.65
CA ALA A 97 -5.18 5.94 -8.69
C ALA A 97 -5.24 7.18 -7.79
N MET A 98 -4.73 7.09 -6.55
CA MET A 98 -4.64 8.27 -5.67
C MET A 98 -3.70 9.33 -6.25
N TYR A 99 -2.49 8.95 -6.66
CA TYR A 99 -1.54 9.88 -7.30
C TYR A 99 -2.16 10.63 -8.48
N LEU A 100 -2.83 9.93 -9.39
CA LEU A 100 -3.49 10.55 -10.55
C LEU A 100 -4.72 11.38 -10.16
N SER A 101 -5.39 11.03 -9.05
CA SER A 101 -6.46 11.88 -8.49
C SER A 101 -5.93 13.25 -8.09
N PHE A 102 -4.74 13.32 -7.49
CA PHE A 102 -4.07 14.58 -7.17
C PHE A 102 -3.70 15.40 -8.43
N MET A 103 -3.38 14.72 -9.53
CA MET A 103 -3.08 15.39 -10.79
C MET A 103 -4.33 15.86 -11.55
N SER A 104 -5.49 15.27 -11.27
CA SER A 104 -6.75 15.64 -11.94
C SER A 104 -7.44 16.86 -11.30
N GLY A 105 -6.86 17.39 -10.23
CA GLY A 105 -7.35 18.50 -9.43
C GLY A 105 -7.07 18.27 -7.95
N PRO A 106 -7.24 19.28 -7.07
CA PRO A 106 -7.08 19.08 -5.64
C PRO A 106 -8.09 18.03 -5.15
N PRO A 107 -7.65 16.89 -4.62
CA PRO A 107 -8.57 15.88 -4.14
C PRO A 107 -9.26 16.40 -2.88
N ALA A 108 -10.50 15.95 -2.67
CA ALA A 108 -11.16 16.18 -1.40
C ALA A 108 -10.30 15.60 -0.26
N MET A 109 -10.14 16.36 0.82
CA MET A 109 -9.31 15.96 1.97
C MET A 109 -9.77 14.63 2.57
N ALA A 110 -11.09 14.42 2.71
CA ALA A 110 -11.64 13.24 3.38
C ALA A 110 -11.21 11.90 2.76
N PRO A 111 -11.29 11.70 1.43
CA PRO A 111 -10.77 10.48 0.80
C PRO A 111 -9.28 10.22 1.02
N VAL A 112 -8.44 11.27 0.98
CA VAL A 112 -6.98 11.14 1.22
C VAL A 112 -6.72 10.68 2.65
N VAL A 113 -7.37 11.32 3.63
CA VAL A 113 -7.28 10.99 5.05
C VAL A 113 -7.73 9.55 5.29
N ALA A 114 -8.89 9.16 4.76
CA ALA A 114 -9.43 7.82 4.93
C ALA A 114 -8.52 6.76 4.29
N TYR A 115 -8.08 6.98 3.05
CA TYR A 115 -7.12 6.11 2.37
C TYR A 115 -5.86 5.89 3.21
N CYS A 116 -5.18 6.97 3.62
CA CYS A 116 -3.93 6.88 4.39
C CYS A 116 -4.15 6.21 5.75
N ALA A 117 -5.25 6.50 6.44
CA ALA A 117 -5.56 5.90 7.74
C ALA A 117 -5.76 4.38 7.63
N PHE A 118 -6.53 3.91 6.64
CA PHE A 118 -6.74 2.48 6.43
C PHE A 118 -5.47 1.75 5.98
N MET A 119 -4.67 2.36 5.09
CA MET A 119 -3.40 1.78 4.64
C MET A 119 -2.40 1.65 5.78
N MET A 120 -2.26 2.70 6.57
CA MET A 120 -1.40 2.72 7.75
C MET A 120 -1.87 1.72 8.81
N ALA A 121 -3.18 1.62 9.07
CA ALA A 121 -3.72 0.61 9.99
C ALA A 121 -3.41 -0.82 9.50
N GLY A 122 -3.53 -1.08 8.19
CA GLY A 122 -3.14 -2.35 7.58
C GLY A 122 -1.64 -2.64 7.75
N ASP A 123 -0.78 -1.64 7.54
CA ASP A 123 0.66 -1.80 7.73
C ASP A 123 1.07 -1.98 9.20
N LEU A 124 0.36 -1.36 10.14
CA LEU A 124 0.53 -1.62 11.58
C LEU A 124 0.12 -3.06 11.94
N ALA A 125 -0.98 -3.57 11.36
CA ALA A 125 -1.36 -4.98 11.51
C ALA A 125 -0.28 -5.92 10.96
N LYS A 126 0.34 -5.55 9.82
CA LYS A 126 1.47 -6.29 9.22
C LYS A 126 2.72 -6.25 10.09
N ILE A 127 3.05 -5.09 10.66
CA ILE A 127 4.16 -4.95 11.62
C ILE A 127 3.90 -5.82 12.84
N ALA A 128 2.68 -5.82 13.39
CA ALA A 128 2.31 -6.67 14.52
C ALA A 128 2.42 -8.17 14.17
N PHE A 129 2.04 -8.56 12.96
CA PHE A 129 2.24 -9.92 12.47
C PHE A 129 3.72 -10.27 12.38
N PHE A 130 4.56 -9.44 11.77
CA PHE A 130 6.00 -9.66 11.74
C PHE A 130 6.58 -9.68 13.16
N ALA A 131 6.10 -8.83 14.06
CA ALA A 131 6.55 -8.75 15.45
C ALA A 131 6.34 -10.07 16.21
N THR A 132 5.23 -10.73 15.96
CA THR A 132 4.74 -11.90 16.71
C THR A 132 5.02 -13.24 16.02
N SER A 133 5.41 -13.23 14.75
CA SER A 133 5.70 -14.43 13.96
C SER A 133 7.20 -14.67 13.77
N LYS A 134 7.55 -15.90 13.38
CA LYS A 134 8.90 -16.26 12.89
C LYS A 134 9.02 -16.08 11.36
N TYR A 135 8.20 -15.19 10.79
CA TYR A 135 8.08 -15.00 9.36
C TYR A 135 9.40 -14.52 8.74
N THR A 136 9.78 -15.17 7.63
CA THR A 136 10.93 -14.80 6.81
C THR A 136 10.57 -14.97 5.35
N VAL A 137 11.00 -14.03 4.49
CA VAL A 137 10.80 -14.12 3.04
C VAL A 137 12.13 -14.47 2.42
N ARG A 138 12.33 -15.71 1.94
CA ARG A 138 13.51 -16.08 1.14
C ARG A 138 14.85 -15.66 1.77
N GLY A 139 14.97 -15.81 3.09
CA GLY A 139 16.17 -15.40 3.84
C GLY A 139 16.34 -13.90 4.06
N VAL A 140 15.42 -13.06 3.58
CA VAL A 140 15.40 -11.63 3.89
C VAL A 140 15.27 -11.45 5.41
N PRO A 141 16.19 -10.71 6.04
CA PRO A 141 16.18 -10.52 7.47
C PRO A 141 14.93 -9.74 7.87
N ARG A 142 14.25 -10.20 8.91
CA ARG A 142 13.04 -9.57 9.47
C ARG A 142 13.17 -8.06 9.72
N PRO A 143 14.30 -7.51 10.20
CA PRO A 143 14.50 -6.07 10.30
C PRO A 143 14.29 -5.32 8.97
N LEU A 144 14.69 -5.89 7.84
CA LEU A 144 14.50 -5.25 6.53
C LEU A 144 13.02 -5.25 6.12
N LEU A 145 12.30 -6.33 6.39
CA LEU A 145 10.85 -6.39 6.17
C LEU A 145 10.11 -5.36 7.03
N LEU A 146 10.48 -5.25 8.31
CA LEU A 146 9.93 -4.25 9.22
C LEU A 146 10.26 -2.82 8.78
N ALA A 147 11.50 -2.56 8.37
CA ALA A 147 11.91 -1.23 7.90
C ALA A 147 11.14 -0.82 6.64
N GLY A 148 10.95 -1.75 5.69
CA GLY A 148 10.17 -1.50 4.48
C GLY A 148 8.73 -1.10 4.80
N VAL A 149 8.05 -1.84 5.68
CA VAL A 149 6.66 -1.52 6.07
C VAL A 149 6.58 -0.25 6.92
N ALA A 150 7.54 -0.03 7.83
CA ALA A 150 7.60 1.17 8.65
C ALA A 150 7.81 2.44 7.79
N ALA A 151 8.59 2.35 6.71
CA ALA A 151 8.76 3.46 5.77
C ALA A 151 7.42 3.86 5.12
N PHE A 152 6.57 2.89 4.77
CA PHE A 152 5.22 3.16 4.27
C PHE A 152 4.34 3.83 5.33
N VAL A 153 4.35 3.33 6.56
CA VAL A 153 3.62 3.95 7.69
C VAL A 153 4.03 5.42 7.88
N VAL A 154 5.33 5.71 7.88
CA VAL A 154 5.85 7.07 8.00
C VAL A 154 5.41 7.93 6.81
N ALA A 155 5.49 7.41 5.59
CA ALA A 155 5.08 8.12 4.39
C ALA A 155 3.58 8.48 4.42
N TYR A 156 2.69 7.55 4.79
CA TYR A 156 1.28 7.87 5.00
C TYR A 156 1.06 8.88 6.13
N GLY A 157 1.82 8.79 7.21
CA GLY A 157 1.78 9.76 8.30
C GLY A 157 2.10 11.18 7.82
N VAL A 158 3.13 11.33 6.99
CA VAL A 158 3.48 12.62 6.37
C VAL A 158 2.36 13.10 5.45
N VAL A 159 1.80 12.23 4.60
CA VAL A 159 0.67 12.59 3.73
C VAL A 159 -0.54 13.06 4.55
N LEU A 160 -0.86 12.37 5.66
CA LEU A 160 -1.93 12.75 6.57
C LEU A 160 -1.71 14.12 7.22
N VAL A 161 -0.51 14.38 7.74
CA VAL A 161 -0.16 15.68 8.33
C VAL A 161 -0.30 16.79 7.29
N LEU A 162 0.20 16.57 6.08
CA LEU A 162 0.05 17.54 4.98
C LEU A 162 -1.41 17.74 4.57
N ALA A 163 -2.24 16.69 4.61
CA ALA A 163 -3.66 16.81 4.29
C ALA A 163 -4.43 17.61 5.34
N LEU A 164 -4.07 17.49 6.63
CA LEU A 164 -4.76 18.15 7.74
C LEU A 164 -4.26 19.57 8.01
N TYR A 165 -2.98 19.86 7.76
CA TYR A 165 -2.33 21.10 8.16
C TYR A 165 -1.65 21.87 7.02
N GLY A 166 -1.57 21.29 5.82
CA GLY A 166 -0.86 21.88 4.69
C GLY A 166 -1.67 22.85 3.83
N ALA A 167 -2.80 23.36 4.33
CA ALA A 167 -3.63 24.34 3.63
C ALA A 167 -2.96 25.72 3.56
#